data_AF-V4B4Q2-F1
#
_entry.id   AF-V4B4Q2-F1
#
_cell.length_a   1.000
_cell.length_b   1.000
_cell.length_c   1.000
_cell.angle_alpha   90.00
_cell.angle_beta   90.00
_cell.angle_gamma   90.00
#
_symmetry.space_group_name_H-M   'P 1'
#
loop_
_entity.id
_entity.type
_entity.pdbx_description
1 polymer ?
#
loop_
_entity_poly.entity_id
_entity_poly.type
_entity_poly.pdbx_seq_one_letter_code
_entity_poly.pdbx_strand_id
1 'polypeptide(L)'
;MLKYLGQYDRKRLIFISHNGSGFDNWIVLKNAKKLTHCPLKTPRGILSFPLSNPYTDEDLQKKWKRQKEIKGNYLQHINFTCSYQHESSSLAAWGNSSNLPTNLRKIADVDIAKYTKDNWEELRHEWEPYAKRDTLCLGACLIKYNQVTKEVVNQNMSNDLTAPSLSLKGWYYLYHYDKEMVEEEWYETTRMVAKHTEKENIEKVYSHTNPFIRNFIRRSIKGGRVSANRKSFETNKMDEICNVLKEYTELENIQRIEI
;
A
#
# COMPACT_ATOMS: atom_id res chain seq x y z
N MET A 1 5.96 18.10 -11.19
CA MET A 1 5.35 17.76 -9.88
C MET A 1 6.03 18.44 -8.70
N LEU A 2 7.22 18.03 -8.24
CA LEU A 2 7.82 18.55 -6.98
C LEU A 2 7.97 20.10 -6.93
N LYS A 3 8.34 20.74 -8.06
CA LYS A 3 8.36 22.20 -8.18
C LYS A 3 7.01 22.85 -7.89
N TYR A 4 5.94 22.31 -8.47
CA TYR A 4 4.56 22.78 -8.24
C TYR A 4 4.16 22.60 -6.77
N LEU A 5 4.48 21.44 -6.17
CA LEU A 5 4.16 21.18 -4.76
C LEU A 5 4.91 22.10 -3.80
N GLY A 6 6.13 22.53 -4.16
CA GLY A 6 6.96 23.41 -3.34
C GLY A 6 6.37 24.81 -3.14
N GLN A 7 5.38 25.19 -3.94
CA GLN A 7 4.64 26.46 -3.83
C GLN A 7 3.39 26.34 -2.96
N TYR A 8 2.99 25.12 -2.59
CA TYR A 8 1.80 24.90 -1.79
C TYR A 8 2.13 25.07 -0.30
N ASP A 9 1.39 25.94 0.39
CA ASP A 9 1.58 26.26 1.82
C ASP A 9 1.09 25.13 2.74
N ARG A 10 1.74 23.98 2.61
CA ARG A 10 1.61 22.82 3.48
C ARG A 10 3.00 22.24 3.68
N LYS A 11 3.49 22.30 4.92
CA LYS A 11 4.81 21.77 5.28
C LYS A 11 4.90 20.24 5.20
N ARG A 12 3.78 19.54 5.39
CA ARG A 12 3.71 18.07 5.31
C ARG A 12 2.63 17.66 4.32
N LEU A 13 2.99 16.80 3.37
CA LEU A 13 2.10 16.22 2.37
C LEU A 13 2.22 14.71 2.39
N ILE A 14 1.10 14.02 2.14
CA ILE A 14 1.05 12.57 1.93
C ILE A 14 0.46 12.35 0.54
N PHE A 15 1.22 11.69 -0.32
CA PHE A 15 0.77 11.24 -1.63
C PHE A 15 0.45 9.77 -1.56
N ILE A 16 -0.79 9.43 -1.89
CA ILE A 16 -1.27 8.05 -1.90
C ILE A 16 -1.45 7.63 -3.34
N SER A 17 -0.85 6.51 -3.68
CA SER A 17 -0.93 5.88 -4.99
C SER A 17 -1.41 4.44 -4.81
N HIS A 18 -2.25 3.98 -5.73
CA HIS A 18 -2.70 2.59 -5.73
C HIS A 18 -1.73 1.75 -6.55
N ASN A 19 -1.04 0.82 -5.89
CA ASN A 19 0.10 0.05 -6.41
C ASN A 19 1.37 0.87 -6.71
N GLY A 20 1.55 2.04 -6.09
CA GLY A 20 2.75 2.85 -6.31
C GLY A 20 4.07 2.20 -5.89
N SER A 21 4.03 1.21 -4.99
CA SER A 21 5.20 0.41 -4.60
C SER A 21 5.84 -0.33 -5.78
N GLY A 22 5.03 -0.69 -6.78
CA GLY A 22 5.48 -1.36 -8.01
C GLY A 22 5.84 -0.39 -9.14
N PHE A 23 5.43 0.88 -9.07
CA PHE A 23 5.55 1.81 -10.19
C PHE A 23 5.84 3.26 -9.78
N ASP A 24 4.82 4.00 -9.32
CA ASP A 24 4.92 5.47 -9.12
C ASP A 24 6.08 5.89 -8.21
N ASN A 25 6.32 5.14 -7.12
CA ASN A 25 7.39 5.44 -6.18
C ASN A 25 8.77 5.32 -6.85
N TRP A 26 8.94 4.41 -7.82
CA TRP A 26 10.19 4.26 -8.58
C TRP A 26 10.45 5.44 -9.51
N ILE A 27 9.39 6.01 -10.10
CA ILE A 27 9.52 7.22 -10.92
C ILE A 27 10.05 8.37 -10.07
N VAL A 28 9.49 8.57 -8.87
CA VAL A 28 9.98 9.62 -7.97
C VAL A 28 11.42 9.35 -7.52
N LEU A 29 11.73 8.12 -7.12
CA LEU A 29 13.09 7.73 -6.72
C LEU A 29 14.13 7.96 -7.82
N LYS A 30 13.82 7.58 -9.07
CA LYS A 30 14.73 7.77 -10.21
C LYS A 30 14.98 9.24 -10.52
N ASN A 31 13.99 10.10 -10.28
CA ASN A 31 14.09 11.54 -10.54
C ASN A 31 14.59 12.34 -9.33
N ALA A 32 14.68 11.74 -8.15
CA ALA A 32 15.20 12.40 -6.96
C ALA A 32 16.74 12.45 -7.01
N LYS A 33 17.31 13.66 -7.10
CA LYS A 33 18.77 13.87 -7.13
C LYS A 33 19.48 13.34 -5.87
N LYS A 34 18.80 13.36 -4.72
CA LYS A 34 19.32 12.87 -3.44
C LYS A 34 18.15 12.37 -2.59
N LEU A 35 18.30 11.19 -2.01
CA LEU A 35 17.40 10.69 -0.99
C LEU A 35 17.74 11.36 0.33
N THR A 36 16.78 12.08 0.89
CA THR A 36 16.95 12.75 2.19
C THR A 36 16.58 11.84 3.36
N HIS A 37 15.85 10.76 3.08
CA HIS A 37 15.40 9.76 4.05
C HIS A 37 15.43 8.36 3.44
N CYS A 38 15.56 7.34 4.27
CA CYS A 38 15.53 5.95 3.83
C CYS A 38 14.09 5.52 3.51
N PRO A 39 13.81 4.97 2.31
CA PRO A 39 12.51 4.38 2.02
C PRO A 39 12.30 3.13 2.90
N LEU A 40 11.07 2.95 3.38
CA LEU A 40 10.66 1.72 4.03
C LEU A 40 10.31 0.69 2.94
N LYS A 41 11.21 -0.27 2.73
CA LYS A 41 11.08 -1.33 1.73
C LYS A 41 10.80 -2.67 2.39
N THR A 42 9.93 -3.45 1.77
CA THR A 42 9.69 -4.86 2.09
C THR A 42 10.03 -5.72 0.87
N PRO A 43 10.07 -7.06 0.97
CA PRO A 43 10.17 -7.93 -0.20
C PRO A 43 9.07 -7.71 -1.24
N ARG A 44 7.93 -7.13 -0.84
CA ARG A 44 6.78 -6.83 -1.71
C ARG A 44 6.83 -5.44 -2.36
N GLY A 45 7.85 -4.64 -2.07
CA GLY A 45 8.04 -3.31 -2.66
C GLY A 45 8.24 -2.18 -1.63
N ILE A 46 8.20 -0.94 -2.11
CA ILE A 46 8.39 0.27 -1.29
C ILE A 46 7.05 0.66 -0.66
N LEU A 47 6.97 0.55 0.66
CA LEU A 47 5.75 0.74 1.43
C LEU A 47 5.55 2.21 1.86
N SER A 48 6.65 2.90 2.19
CA SER A 48 6.64 4.35 2.42
C SER A 48 7.93 4.96 1.90
N PHE A 49 7.83 6.11 1.24
CA PHE A 49 8.97 6.85 0.74
C PHE A 49 8.89 8.32 1.17
N PRO A 50 9.55 8.69 2.28
CA PRO A 50 9.66 10.08 2.69
C PRO A 50 10.72 10.85 1.88
N LEU A 51 10.42 12.09 1.51
CA LEU A 51 11.25 12.99 0.72
C LEU A 51 11.12 14.42 1.23
N SER A 52 12.24 15.09 1.47
CA SER A 52 12.27 16.55 1.64
C SER A 52 12.30 17.20 0.26
N ASN A 53 11.34 18.05 -0.04
CA ASN A 53 11.20 18.70 -1.34
C ASN A 53 12.25 19.82 -1.49
N PRO A 54 13.26 19.68 -2.37
CA PRO A 54 14.29 20.70 -2.55
C PRO A 54 13.77 21.96 -3.26
N TYR A 55 12.56 21.91 -3.82
CA TYR A 55 11.94 23.04 -4.52
C TYR A 55 10.95 23.82 -3.65
N THR A 56 11.02 23.68 -2.32
CA THR A 56 10.18 24.42 -1.40
C THR A 56 10.44 25.91 -1.56
N ASP A 57 9.38 26.68 -1.77
CA ASP A 57 9.43 28.13 -1.94
C ASP A 57 10.12 28.82 -0.74
N GLU A 58 11.01 29.78 -1.02
CA GLU A 58 11.80 30.44 0.03
C GLU A 58 10.94 31.25 1.01
N ASP A 59 9.84 31.83 0.54
CA ASP A 59 8.98 32.63 1.40
C ASP A 59 8.15 31.73 2.32
N LEU A 60 7.76 30.54 1.84
CA LEU A 60 7.19 29.49 2.70
C LEU A 60 8.20 29.02 3.76
N GLN A 61 9.47 28.82 3.38
CA GLN A 61 10.52 28.46 4.34
C GLN A 61 10.70 29.53 5.41
N LYS A 62 10.76 30.82 5.01
CA LYS A 62 10.85 31.96 5.95
C LYS A 62 9.62 32.04 6.85
N LYS A 63 8.42 31.83 6.30
CA LYS A 63 7.15 31.80 7.05
C LYS A 63 7.17 30.73 8.13
N TRP A 64 7.46 29.48 7.79
CA TRP A 64 7.50 28.37 8.76
C TRP A 64 8.63 28.52 9.77
N LYS A 65 9.74 29.18 9.41
CA LYS A 65 10.81 29.53 10.34
C LYS A 65 10.36 30.54 11.39
N ARG A 66 9.58 31.55 11.00
CA ARG A 66 9.01 32.55 11.93
C ARG A 66 7.99 31.94 12.88
N GLN A 67 7.19 31.00 12.40
CA GLN A 67 6.16 30.33 13.19
C GLN A 67 6.74 29.39 14.28
N LYS A 68 8.05 29.08 14.29
CA LYS A 68 8.73 28.20 15.26
C LYS A 68 8.08 26.82 15.47
N GLU A 69 7.11 26.43 14.65
CA GLU A 69 6.29 25.22 14.86
C GLU A 69 7.12 23.92 14.87
N ILE A 70 8.33 23.91 14.26
CA ILE A 70 9.20 22.72 14.24
C ILE A 70 10.69 23.13 14.16
N LYS A 71 11.56 22.58 15.03
CA LYS A 71 13.03 22.69 14.94
C LYS A 71 13.55 21.84 13.78
N GLY A 72 14.35 22.41 12.87
CA GLY A 72 15.07 21.65 11.82
C GLY A 72 15.01 22.28 10.42
N ASN A 73 15.15 21.43 9.40
CA ASN A 73 15.07 21.81 7.98
C ASN A 73 13.66 22.34 7.63
N TYR A 74 13.57 23.52 7.01
CA TYR A 74 12.31 24.18 6.64
C TYR A 74 11.76 23.76 5.28
N LEU A 75 12.37 22.76 4.63
CA LEU A 75 11.81 22.18 3.42
C LEU A 75 10.48 21.45 3.70
N GLN A 76 9.58 21.48 2.72
CA GLN A 76 8.36 20.70 2.69
C GLN A 76 8.68 19.20 2.71
N HIS A 77 8.03 18.46 3.59
CA HIS A 77 8.16 17.01 3.72
C HIS A 77 7.02 16.30 2.99
N ILE A 78 7.35 15.44 2.05
CA ILE A 78 6.40 14.68 1.25
C ILE A 78 6.58 13.20 1.57
N ASN A 79 5.52 12.50 1.94
CA ASN A 79 5.54 11.06 2.10
C ASN A 79 4.73 10.39 1.00
N PHE A 80 5.35 9.50 0.24
CA PHE A 80 4.66 8.66 -0.75
C PHE A 80 4.28 7.34 -0.12
N THR A 81 3.01 6.96 -0.21
CA THR A 81 2.43 5.76 0.41
C THR A 81 1.67 4.95 -0.62
N CYS A 82 1.74 3.63 -0.50
CA CYS A 82 1.05 2.70 -1.40
C CYS A 82 -0.22 2.16 -0.74
N SER A 83 -1.40 2.54 -1.25
CA SER A 83 -2.67 2.04 -0.71
C SER A 83 -2.90 0.54 -0.99
N TYR A 84 -2.13 -0.06 -1.89
CA TYR A 84 -2.24 -1.49 -2.21
C TYR A 84 -1.89 -2.40 -1.02
N GLN A 85 -1.19 -1.85 -0.02
CA GLN A 85 -0.92 -2.53 1.25
C GLN A 85 -2.15 -2.62 2.16
N HIS A 86 -3.20 -1.85 1.85
CA HIS A 86 -4.48 -1.89 2.54
C HIS A 86 -5.54 -2.64 1.74
N GLU A 87 -5.55 -2.45 0.42
CA GLU A 87 -6.49 -3.10 -0.49
C GLU A 87 -5.75 -3.55 -1.74
N SER A 88 -5.59 -4.86 -1.90
CA SER A 88 -4.78 -5.48 -2.95
C SER A 88 -5.56 -5.83 -4.21
N SER A 89 -6.87 -5.56 -4.26
CA SER A 89 -7.62 -5.65 -5.52
C SER A 89 -7.25 -4.50 -6.47
N SER A 90 -7.57 -4.63 -7.75
CA SER A 90 -7.38 -3.52 -8.69
C SER A 90 -8.25 -2.31 -8.30
N LEU A 91 -7.85 -1.11 -8.71
CA LEU A 91 -8.63 0.10 -8.41
C LEU A 91 -10.09 0.00 -8.91
N ALA A 92 -10.31 -0.65 -10.05
CA ALA A 92 -11.66 -0.89 -10.57
C ALA A 92 -12.45 -1.85 -9.67
N ALA A 93 -11.84 -2.94 -9.23
CA ALA A 93 -12.45 -3.88 -8.29
C ALA A 93 -12.74 -3.22 -6.94
N TRP A 94 -11.83 -2.40 -6.42
CA TRP A 94 -12.02 -1.67 -5.17
C TRP A 94 -13.15 -0.63 -5.28
N GLY A 95 -13.23 0.11 -6.39
CA GLY A 95 -14.33 1.05 -6.63
C GLY A 95 -15.69 0.36 -6.69
N ASN A 96 -15.75 -0.83 -7.30
CA ASN A 96 -16.95 -1.65 -7.35
C ASN A 96 -17.34 -2.22 -5.98
N SER A 97 -16.40 -2.84 -5.26
CA SER A 97 -16.66 -3.41 -3.92
C SER A 97 -17.01 -2.33 -2.88
N SER A 98 -16.48 -1.11 -3.08
CA SER A 98 -16.83 0.06 -2.28
C SER A 98 -18.20 0.64 -2.62
N ASN A 99 -18.97 0.05 -3.55
CA ASN A 99 -20.27 0.56 -3.99
C ASN A 99 -20.24 2.04 -4.38
N LEU A 100 -19.17 2.50 -5.04
CA LEU A 100 -19.10 3.89 -5.46
C LEU A 100 -20.14 4.19 -6.56
N PRO A 101 -20.65 5.41 -6.68
CA PRO A 101 -21.41 5.83 -7.86
C PRO A 101 -20.60 5.63 -9.15
N THR A 102 -21.26 5.28 -10.27
CA THR A 102 -20.59 4.97 -11.55
C THR A 102 -19.70 6.11 -12.04
N ASN A 103 -20.10 7.37 -11.81
CA ASN A 103 -19.32 8.56 -12.15
C ASN A 103 -18.05 8.75 -11.28
N LEU A 104 -17.89 8.00 -10.19
CA LEU A 104 -16.68 7.98 -9.39
C LEU A 104 -15.85 6.72 -9.60
N ARG A 105 -16.35 5.73 -10.34
CA ARG A 105 -15.60 4.49 -10.62
C ARG A 105 -14.59 4.68 -11.74
N LYS A 106 -13.51 3.90 -11.68
CA LYS A 106 -12.55 3.74 -12.78
C LYS A 106 -13.26 3.19 -14.02
N ILE A 107 -12.86 3.70 -15.18
CA ILE A 107 -13.28 3.17 -16.49
C ILE A 107 -12.37 1.97 -16.82
N ALA A 108 -12.96 0.80 -17.05
CA ALA A 108 -12.23 -0.45 -17.16
C ALA A 108 -11.55 -0.66 -18.53
N ASP A 109 -12.19 -0.20 -19.61
CA ASP A 109 -11.83 -0.58 -20.98
C ASP A 109 -11.11 0.54 -21.75
N VAL A 110 -10.11 1.16 -21.12
CA VAL A 110 -9.26 2.14 -21.80
C VAL A 110 -8.05 1.41 -22.38
N ASP A 111 -7.87 1.49 -23.70
CA ASP A 111 -6.66 1.02 -24.35
C ASP A 111 -5.50 1.99 -24.06
N ILE A 112 -4.79 1.74 -22.96
CA ILE A 112 -3.64 2.55 -22.54
C ILE A 112 -2.47 2.39 -23.54
N ALA A 113 -2.37 1.27 -24.26
CA ALA A 113 -1.27 1.00 -25.18
C ALA A 113 -1.29 1.94 -26.41
N LYS A 114 -2.44 2.57 -26.69
CA LYS A 114 -2.58 3.62 -27.71
C LYS A 114 -1.68 4.84 -27.45
N TYR A 115 -1.40 5.16 -26.19
CA TYR A 115 -0.62 6.35 -25.82
C TYR A 115 0.88 6.03 -25.77
N THR A 116 1.62 6.57 -26.73
CA THR A 116 3.08 6.40 -26.86
C THR A 116 3.81 7.70 -26.52
N LYS A 117 5.14 7.62 -26.46
CA LYS A 117 6.00 8.79 -26.23
C LYS A 117 5.80 9.89 -27.27
N ASP A 118 5.40 9.54 -28.48
CA ASP A 118 5.34 10.46 -29.61
C ASP A 118 3.96 11.12 -29.77
N ASN A 119 2.88 10.47 -29.28
CA ASN A 119 1.50 10.95 -29.49
C ASN A 119 0.75 11.37 -28.21
N TRP A 120 1.31 11.11 -27.01
CA TRP A 120 0.57 11.31 -25.76
C TRP A 120 0.12 12.77 -25.58
N GLU A 121 0.92 13.75 -25.99
CA GLU A 121 0.57 15.16 -25.78
C GLU A 121 -0.62 15.60 -26.63
N GLU A 122 -0.67 15.17 -27.90
CA GLU A 122 -1.79 15.43 -28.81
C GLU A 122 -3.08 14.74 -28.34
N LEU A 123 -2.95 13.52 -27.80
CA LEU A 123 -4.04 12.72 -27.26
C LEU A 123 -4.43 13.08 -25.82
N ARG A 124 -3.93 14.20 -25.28
CA ARG A 124 -4.21 14.64 -23.91
C ARG A 124 -5.69 14.80 -23.61
N HIS A 125 -6.45 15.31 -24.56
CA HIS A 125 -7.90 15.46 -24.43
C HIS A 125 -8.61 14.10 -24.21
N GLU A 126 -8.01 13.00 -24.65
CA GLU A 126 -8.51 11.63 -24.41
C GLU A 126 -8.04 11.09 -23.05
N TRP A 127 -6.72 11.06 -22.78
CA TRP A 127 -6.19 10.38 -21.57
C TRP A 127 -6.35 11.17 -20.27
N GLU A 128 -6.35 12.51 -20.31
CA GLU A 128 -6.43 13.33 -19.10
C GLU A 128 -7.75 13.12 -18.33
N PRO A 129 -8.94 13.08 -18.97
CA PRO A 129 -10.18 12.71 -18.30
C PRO A 129 -10.11 11.34 -17.60
N TYR A 130 -9.49 10.34 -18.22
CA TYR A 130 -9.33 9.01 -17.63
C TYR A 130 -8.43 9.04 -16.38
N ALA A 131 -7.29 9.73 -16.45
CA ALA A 131 -6.39 9.89 -15.31
C ALA A 131 -7.04 10.66 -14.15
N LYS A 132 -7.86 11.68 -14.45
CA LYS A 132 -8.68 12.39 -13.46
C LYS A 132 -9.70 11.44 -12.82
N ARG A 133 -10.38 10.61 -13.60
CA ARG A 133 -11.35 9.62 -13.10
C ARG A 133 -10.68 8.62 -12.16
N ASP A 134 -9.49 8.11 -12.50
CA ASP A 134 -8.73 7.20 -11.64
C ASP A 134 -8.37 7.86 -10.30
N THR A 135 -7.92 9.11 -10.35
CA THR A 135 -7.58 9.87 -9.13
C THR A 135 -8.81 10.08 -8.25
N LEU A 136 -9.96 10.43 -8.84
CA LEU A 136 -11.22 10.57 -8.13
C LEU A 136 -11.71 9.25 -7.53
N CYS A 137 -11.60 8.14 -8.28
CA CYS A 137 -11.94 6.80 -7.81
C CYS A 137 -11.11 6.43 -6.59
N LEU A 138 -9.79 6.63 -6.66
CA LEU A 138 -8.89 6.36 -5.53
C LEU A 138 -9.24 7.24 -4.31
N GLY A 139 -9.45 8.54 -4.53
CA GLY A 139 -9.86 9.46 -3.47
C GLY A 139 -11.16 9.02 -2.77
N ALA A 140 -12.18 8.65 -3.54
CA ALA A 140 -13.46 8.19 -3.02
C ALA A 140 -13.33 6.87 -2.24
N CYS A 141 -12.58 5.90 -2.78
CA CYS A 141 -12.27 4.64 -2.07
C CYS A 141 -11.57 4.92 -0.74
N LEU A 142 -10.56 5.79 -0.73
CA LEU A 142 -9.80 6.14 0.47
C LEU A 142 -10.65 6.84 1.52
N ILE A 143 -11.51 7.78 1.13
CA ILE A 143 -12.43 8.45 2.05
C ILE A 143 -13.34 7.43 2.72
N LYS A 144 -13.98 6.56 1.94
CA LYS A 144 -14.89 5.54 2.46
C LYS A 144 -14.15 4.54 3.36
N TYR A 145 -12.98 4.05 2.92
CA TYR A 145 -12.14 3.15 3.70
C TYR A 145 -11.76 3.77 5.06
N ASN A 146 -11.23 5.00 5.03
CA ASN A 146 -10.79 5.68 6.26
C ASN A 146 -11.96 6.03 7.19
N GLN A 147 -13.15 6.32 6.66
CA GLN A 147 -14.35 6.51 7.48
C GLN A 147 -14.70 5.23 8.24
N VAL A 148 -14.79 4.10 7.53
CA VAL A 148 -15.13 2.80 8.13
C VAL A 148 -14.07 2.36 9.14
N THR A 149 -12.77 2.46 8.80
CA THR A 149 -11.73 2.05 9.76
C THR A 149 -11.69 2.95 10.98
N LYS A 150 -11.94 4.26 10.83
CA LYS A 150 -12.02 5.18 11.97
C LYS A 150 -13.22 4.86 12.86
N GLU A 151 -14.34 4.48 12.29
CA GLU A 151 -15.51 4.05 13.06
C GLU A 151 -15.24 2.77 13.85
N VAL A 152 -14.73 1.73 13.18
CA VAL A 152 -14.56 0.39 13.75
C VAL A 152 -13.38 0.31 14.71
N VAL A 153 -12.22 0.87 14.36
CA VAL A 153 -10.98 0.73 15.14
C VAL A 153 -10.32 2.04 15.54
N ASN A 154 -10.94 3.19 15.24
CA ASN A 154 -10.38 4.53 15.50
C ASN A 154 -8.95 4.73 14.97
N GLN A 155 -8.64 4.05 13.87
CA GLN A 155 -7.40 4.20 13.11
C GLN A 155 -7.76 4.29 11.62
N ASN A 156 -6.84 4.78 10.82
CA ASN A 156 -7.00 4.82 9.37
C ASN A 156 -5.65 4.69 8.67
N MET A 157 -5.65 4.77 7.34
CA MET A 157 -4.44 4.60 6.52
C MET A 157 -3.33 5.65 6.79
N SER A 158 -3.65 6.77 7.43
CA SER A 158 -2.62 7.73 7.86
C SER A 158 -1.91 7.30 9.16
N ASN A 159 -2.54 6.44 9.96
CA ASN A 159 -1.98 5.94 11.21
C ASN A 159 -1.15 4.67 11.02
N ASP A 160 -1.53 3.86 10.03
CA ASP A 160 -0.97 2.54 9.78
C ASP A 160 -0.70 2.36 8.29
N LEU A 161 0.46 1.80 7.96
CA LEU A 161 0.92 1.68 6.57
C LEU A 161 0.41 0.42 5.84
N THR A 162 -0.20 -0.51 6.57
CA THR A 162 -0.76 -1.75 6.01
C THR A 162 -2.08 -2.12 6.68
N ALA A 163 -2.94 -2.87 5.98
CA ALA A 163 -4.15 -3.42 6.58
C ALA A 163 -3.86 -4.32 7.79
N PRO A 164 -2.88 -5.26 7.76
CA PRO A 164 -2.54 -6.06 8.94
C PRO A 164 -2.09 -5.22 10.15
N SER A 165 -1.32 -4.15 9.92
CA SER A 165 -0.92 -3.23 10.99
C SER A 165 -2.15 -2.52 11.59
N LEU A 166 -3.05 -2.03 10.74
CA LEU A 166 -4.30 -1.39 11.16
C LEU A 166 -5.18 -2.35 11.96
N SER A 167 -5.33 -3.60 11.51
CA SER A 167 -6.11 -4.61 12.20
C SER A 167 -5.49 -5.01 13.54
N LEU A 168 -4.18 -5.25 13.59
CA LEU A 168 -3.48 -5.62 14.82
C LEU A 168 -3.54 -4.50 15.85
N LYS A 169 -3.23 -3.26 15.43
CA LYS A 169 -3.29 -2.09 16.29
C LYS A 169 -4.72 -1.84 16.75
N GLY A 170 -5.68 -1.85 15.83
CA GLY A 170 -7.10 -1.70 16.13
C GLY A 170 -7.60 -2.71 17.16
N TRP A 171 -7.34 -4.00 16.93
CA TRP A 171 -7.67 -5.06 17.88
C TRP A 171 -7.00 -4.84 19.24
N TYR A 172 -5.70 -4.53 19.24
CA TYR A 172 -4.95 -4.31 20.48
C TYR A 172 -5.56 -3.17 21.29
N TYR A 173 -5.88 -2.05 20.64
CA TYR A 173 -6.51 -0.90 21.28
C TYR A 173 -7.89 -1.25 21.84
N LEU A 174 -8.74 -1.92 21.06
CA LEU A 174 -10.08 -2.32 21.50
C LEU A 174 -10.04 -3.34 22.64
N TYR A 175 -9.03 -4.20 22.68
CA TYR A 175 -8.86 -5.20 23.73
C TYR A 175 -8.36 -4.59 25.04
N HIS A 176 -7.39 -3.66 24.98
CA HIS A 176 -6.74 -3.13 26.19
C HIS A 176 -7.38 -1.86 26.75
N TYR A 177 -8.10 -1.10 25.93
CA TYR A 177 -8.59 0.22 26.32
C TYR A 177 -10.09 0.35 26.16
N ASP A 178 -10.73 1.03 27.11
CA ASP A 178 -12.07 1.56 26.92
C ASP A 178 -12.01 2.80 26.03
N LYS A 179 -13.09 3.00 25.28
CA LYS A 179 -13.23 4.08 24.32
C LYS A 179 -14.16 5.13 24.89
N GLU A 180 -13.59 6.28 25.22
CA GLU A 180 -14.37 7.50 25.48
C GLU A 180 -13.96 8.57 24.46
N MET A 181 -14.93 9.10 23.72
CA MET A 181 -14.69 10.23 22.84
C MET A 181 -14.81 11.49 23.67
N VAL A 182 -13.72 12.24 23.82
CA VAL A 182 -13.68 13.49 24.57
C VAL A 182 -13.49 14.66 23.61
N GLU A 183 -14.11 15.78 23.92
CA GLU A 183 -13.86 17.04 23.23
C GLU A 183 -12.51 17.60 23.69
N GLU A 184 -11.60 17.81 22.75
CA GLU A 184 -10.36 18.55 22.99
C GLU A 184 -10.34 19.81 22.12
N GLU A 185 -9.97 20.93 22.73
CA GLU A 185 -9.66 22.16 21.99
C GLU A 185 -8.41 21.96 21.14
N TRP A 186 -8.52 22.31 19.85
CA TRP A 186 -7.44 22.23 18.87
C TRP A 186 -7.38 23.52 18.05
N TYR A 187 -6.49 24.42 18.45
CA TYR A 187 -6.39 25.78 17.92
C TYR A 187 -7.72 26.55 18.06
N GLU A 188 -8.41 26.81 16.95
CA GLU A 188 -9.67 27.57 16.89
C GLU A 188 -10.91 26.65 16.78
N THR A 189 -10.74 25.32 16.90
CA THR A 189 -11.81 24.33 16.73
C THR A 189 -11.81 23.29 17.84
N THR A 190 -12.98 22.79 18.23
CA THR A 190 -13.11 21.60 19.09
C THR A 190 -13.09 20.34 18.22
N ARG A 191 -12.30 19.33 18.59
CA ARG A 191 -12.28 18.03 17.91
C ARG A 191 -12.57 16.91 18.90
N MET A 192 -13.34 15.91 18.47
CA MET A 192 -13.50 14.67 19.23
C MET A 192 -12.22 13.84 19.11
N VAL A 193 -11.57 13.58 20.25
CA VAL A 193 -10.38 12.73 20.35
C VAL A 193 -10.74 11.52 21.19
N ALA A 194 -10.20 10.35 20.82
CA ALA A 194 -10.38 9.18 21.67
C ALA A 194 -9.42 9.28 22.86
N LYS A 195 -9.99 9.32 24.06
CA LYS A 195 -9.25 9.09 25.29
C LYS A 195 -9.22 7.60 25.55
N HIS A 196 -8.02 7.10 25.86
CA HIS A 196 -7.78 5.70 26.12
C HIS A 196 -7.56 5.51 27.61
N THR A 197 -8.51 4.85 28.28
CA THR A 197 -8.38 4.38 29.66
C THR A 197 -8.14 2.87 29.62
N GLU A 198 -7.12 2.40 30.36
CA GLU A 198 -6.83 0.97 30.41
C GLU A 198 -7.98 0.22 31.07
N LYS A 199 -8.39 -0.88 30.45
CA LYS A 199 -9.38 -1.78 31.01
C LYS A 199 -8.79 -2.53 32.20
N GLU A 200 -9.58 -2.66 33.25
CA GLU A 200 -9.21 -3.51 34.38
C GLU A 200 -9.34 -5.00 34.03
N ASN A 201 -8.51 -5.84 34.64
CA ASN A 201 -8.59 -7.31 34.56
C ASN A 201 -8.45 -7.93 33.15
N ILE A 202 -7.70 -7.30 32.24
CA ILE A 202 -7.38 -7.88 30.92
C ILE A 202 -6.24 -8.91 31.02
N GLU A 203 -6.37 -10.02 30.27
CA GLU A 203 -5.29 -11.00 30.17
C GLU A 203 -4.10 -10.39 29.41
N LYS A 204 -2.88 -10.74 29.84
CA LYS A 204 -1.68 -10.28 29.16
C LYS A 204 -1.55 -10.95 27.80
N VAL A 205 -1.39 -10.15 26.75
CA VAL A 205 -0.97 -10.65 25.44
C VAL A 205 0.52 -11.02 25.50
N TYR A 206 0.81 -12.31 25.63
CA TYR A 206 2.17 -12.80 25.71
C TYR A 206 2.87 -12.74 24.35
N SER A 207 4.08 -12.18 24.32
CA SER A 207 5.01 -12.34 23.20
C SER A 207 6.20 -13.18 23.66
N HIS A 208 6.43 -14.32 22.99
CA HIS A 208 7.61 -15.13 23.27
C HIS A 208 8.84 -14.51 22.61
N THR A 209 9.69 -13.90 23.41
CA THR A 209 10.94 -13.28 22.95
C THR A 209 12.07 -14.29 22.74
N ASN A 210 11.99 -15.46 23.37
CA ASN A 210 13.00 -16.51 23.23
C ASN A 210 12.99 -17.13 21.81
N PRO A 211 14.09 -17.04 21.04
CA PRO A 211 14.15 -17.56 19.68
C PRO A 211 13.88 -19.06 19.56
N PHE A 212 14.31 -19.86 20.54
CA PHE A 212 14.08 -21.31 20.54
C PHE A 212 12.60 -21.65 20.71
N ILE A 213 11.93 -21.04 21.68
CA ILE A 213 10.49 -21.22 21.89
C ILE A 213 9.71 -20.78 20.66
N ARG A 214 10.07 -19.62 20.07
CA ARG A 214 9.45 -19.13 18.84
C ARG A 214 9.63 -20.10 17.67
N ASN A 215 10.83 -20.67 17.50
CA ASN A 215 11.09 -21.67 16.47
C ASN A 215 10.28 -22.95 16.71
N PHE A 216 10.24 -23.43 17.95
CA PHE A 216 9.45 -24.59 18.35
C PHE A 216 7.96 -24.42 18.00
N ILE A 217 7.34 -23.30 18.42
CA ILE A 217 5.94 -22.98 18.09
C ILE A 217 5.74 -22.85 16.58
N ARG A 218 6.66 -22.20 15.86
CA ARG A 218 6.54 -22.04 14.40
C ARG A 218 6.54 -23.35 13.62
N ARG A 219 7.13 -24.43 14.15
CA ARG A 219 7.09 -25.75 13.52
C ARG A 219 5.69 -26.39 13.53
N SER A 220 4.87 -26.06 14.53
CA SER A 220 3.50 -26.57 14.64
C SER A 220 2.48 -25.77 13.83
N ILE A 221 2.75 -24.50 13.52
CA ILE A 221 1.87 -23.66 12.69
C ILE A 221 1.92 -24.13 11.23
N LYS A 222 0.75 -24.51 10.68
CA LYS A 222 0.57 -24.89 9.26
C LYS A 222 -0.34 -23.89 8.55
N GLY A 223 -0.19 -23.77 7.24
CA GLY A 223 -1.07 -22.95 6.40
C GLY A 223 -2.42 -23.62 6.13
N GLY A 224 -3.25 -22.97 5.31
CA GLY A 224 -4.51 -23.56 4.86
C GLY A 224 -4.30 -24.88 4.12
N ARG A 225 -5.21 -25.83 4.32
CA ARG A 225 -5.16 -27.12 3.62
C ARG A 225 -5.43 -26.90 2.13
N VAL A 226 -4.42 -27.15 1.31
CA VAL A 226 -4.56 -27.22 -0.15
C VAL A 226 -4.46 -28.68 -0.55
N SER A 227 -5.56 -29.25 -1.02
CA SER A 227 -5.58 -30.58 -1.61
C SER A 227 -6.02 -30.47 -3.06
N ALA A 228 -5.11 -30.79 -3.97
CA ALA A 228 -5.50 -31.13 -5.32
C ALA A 228 -5.72 -32.64 -5.36
N ASN A 229 -6.90 -33.08 -5.80
CA ASN A 229 -7.06 -34.46 -6.24
C ASN A 229 -6.21 -34.64 -7.49
N ARG A 230 -4.94 -35.07 -7.32
CA ARG A 230 -4.14 -35.58 -8.44
C ARG A 230 -4.82 -36.87 -8.89
N LYS A 231 -5.78 -36.77 -9.81
CA LYS A 231 -6.15 -37.90 -10.66
C LYS A 231 -4.95 -38.10 -11.59
N SER A 232 -4.03 -38.97 -11.19
CA SER A 232 -3.04 -39.49 -12.13
C SER A 232 -3.81 -40.33 -13.14
N PHE A 233 -3.90 -39.86 -14.37
CA PHE A 233 -4.34 -40.70 -15.48
C PHE A 233 -3.10 -41.47 -15.93
N GLU A 234 -3.12 -42.80 -15.75
CA GLU A 234 -2.11 -43.64 -16.40
C GLU A 234 -2.30 -43.52 -17.91
N THR A 235 -1.27 -43.04 -18.60
CA THR A 235 -1.23 -43.00 -20.06
C THR A 235 0.13 -43.49 -20.54
N ASN A 236 0.08 -44.38 -21.51
CA ASN A 236 1.23 -44.88 -22.26
C ASN A 236 1.83 -43.83 -23.21
N LYS A 237 1.14 -42.69 -23.45
CA LYS A 237 1.64 -41.63 -24.33
C LYS A 237 2.98 -41.04 -23.87
N MET A 238 3.22 -41.00 -22.57
CA MET A 238 4.52 -40.53 -22.06
C MET A 238 5.65 -41.50 -22.43
N ASP A 239 5.39 -42.80 -22.41
CA ASP A 239 6.36 -43.81 -22.82
C ASP A 239 6.61 -43.74 -24.34
N GLU A 240 5.57 -43.49 -25.14
CA GLU A 240 5.70 -43.23 -26.59
C GLU A 240 6.59 -42.01 -26.89
N ILE A 241 6.34 -40.89 -26.21
CA ILE A 241 7.16 -39.67 -26.35
C ILE A 241 8.61 -39.94 -25.93
N CYS A 242 8.82 -40.65 -24.81
CA CYS A 242 10.16 -41.03 -24.37
C CYS A 242 10.88 -41.94 -25.39
N ASN A 243 10.17 -42.85 -26.05
CA ASN A 243 10.74 -43.72 -27.08
C ASN A 243 11.17 -42.92 -28.32
N VAL A 244 10.32 -42.00 -28.81
CA VAL A 244 10.69 -41.11 -29.93
C VAL A 244 11.91 -40.26 -29.56
N LEU A 245 11.97 -39.73 -28.35
CA LEU A 245 13.12 -38.95 -27.89
C LEU A 245 14.40 -39.79 -27.77
N LYS A 246 14.31 -41.04 -27.30
CA LYS A 246 15.44 -41.98 -27.27
C LYS A 246 15.98 -42.26 -28.67
N GLU A 247 15.08 -42.52 -29.63
CA GLU A 247 15.46 -42.75 -31.02
C GLU A 247 16.18 -41.54 -31.64
N TYR A 248 15.72 -40.33 -31.33
CA TYR A 248 16.31 -39.10 -31.89
C TYR A 248 17.60 -38.64 -31.18
N THR A 249 17.83 -39.05 -29.93
CA THR A 249 18.95 -38.53 -29.12
C THR A 249 20.05 -39.56 -28.84
N GLU A 250 19.86 -40.83 -29.20
CA GLU A 250 20.77 -41.96 -28.89
C GLU A 250 21.10 -42.09 -27.39
N LEU A 251 20.29 -41.48 -26.51
CA LEU A 251 20.48 -41.53 -25.08
C LEU A 251 19.82 -42.80 -24.51
N GLU A 252 20.63 -43.77 -24.07
CA GLU A 252 20.14 -45.02 -23.48
C GLU A 252 19.31 -44.81 -22.19
N ASN A 253 19.55 -43.71 -21.46
CA ASN A 253 18.93 -43.44 -20.16
C ASN A 253 18.29 -42.04 -20.07
N ILE A 254 17.05 -41.92 -20.55
CA ILE A 254 16.16 -40.85 -20.12
C ILE A 254 15.48 -41.34 -18.84
N GLN A 255 16.05 -41.03 -17.66
CA GLN A 255 15.34 -41.24 -16.40
C GLN A 255 14.04 -40.43 -16.42
N ARG A 256 12.92 -41.07 -16.04
CA ARG A 256 11.65 -40.38 -15.82
C ARG A 256 11.92 -39.21 -14.87
N ILE A 257 11.78 -38.00 -15.37
CA ILE A 257 11.73 -36.82 -14.50
C ILE A 257 10.40 -36.91 -13.77
N GLU A 258 10.42 -37.40 -12.54
CA GLU A 258 9.26 -37.29 -11.65
C GLU A 258 9.05 -35.80 -11.32
N ILE A 259 7.83 -35.31 -11.58
CA ILE A 259 7.37 -33.94 -11.26
C ILE A 259 6.42 -33.95 -10.06
#